data_AF-A0A921FMJ9-F1
#
_entry.id   AF-A0A921FMJ9-F1
#
_cell.length_a   1.000
_cell.length_b   1.000
_cell.length_c   1.000
_cell.angle_alpha   90.00
_cell.angle_beta   90.00
_cell.angle_gamma   90.00
#
_symmetry.space_group_name_H-M   'P 1'
#
loop_
_entity.id
_entity.type
_entity.pdbx_description
1 polymer ?
#
loop_
_entity_poly.entity_id
_entity_poly.type
_entity_poly.pdbx_seq_one_letter_code
_entity_poly.pdbx_strand_id
1 'polypeptide(L)'
;MNSSASASTIAERLLAGPRGRRFLLEYALASELAQNPVRSEESFGSAAFDAAYRLDPAVISGSARKYQSLFGEVTEQPDMPVVTPAEAAERLDMVELLEPTPKTLRSALAVAVDTARYWQEPDGDDVLAATPDMLHGLRRVAEHIAASPLPGWWWTPVDRFTQHCVLWEGAAPVTIPDDVHATLLAASDQQRAEERLALQERDQAPTANWSGEWWSHPPVTMPSSTRKLFDGSPAGLWFVEDSFGWEDAESMRVFVPQDISVFEIEDASDWAKLCARFPMDVTAQKRHDWYRTTGRIGRWITPGWVQVAEHYDAVHLQVGAYLSAAGIAIPVDDITDSASVIAGWDPDTTYWFSSSIAYDYERIGWLLVEAGVDMVWKPVPAQETHT
;
A
#
# COMPACT_ATOMS: atom_id res chain seq x y z
N MET A 1 20.68 -2.94 17.54
CA MET A 1 21.67 -2.11 16.83
C MET A 1 21.02 -1.73 15.52
N ASN A 2 20.52 -0.50 15.38
CA ASN A 2 19.89 -0.05 14.13
C ASN A 2 20.99 0.10 13.08
N SER A 3 21.11 -0.89 12.20
CA SER A 3 21.93 -0.74 10.99
C SER A 3 21.16 0.19 10.07
N SER A 4 21.52 1.48 10.03
CA SER A 4 21.02 2.37 8.98
C SER A 4 21.37 1.74 7.63
N ALA A 5 20.38 1.41 6.82
CA ALA A 5 20.62 0.90 5.47
C ALA A 5 21.47 1.91 4.70
N SER A 6 22.46 1.42 3.95
CA SER A 6 23.26 2.30 3.09
C SER A 6 22.37 2.90 1.99
N ALA A 7 22.74 4.06 1.44
CA ALA A 7 21.98 4.68 0.35
C ALA A 7 21.77 3.73 -0.86
N SER A 8 22.81 2.95 -1.21
CA SER A 8 22.72 1.91 -2.26
C SER A 8 21.65 0.87 -1.94
N THR A 9 21.57 0.45 -0.68
CA THR A 9 20.58 -0.54 -0.21
C THR A 9 19.17 0.04 -0.23
N ILE A 10 18.98 1.32 0.08
CA ILE A 10 17.66 1.97 0.01
C ILE A 10 17.19 2.04 -1.45
N ALA A 11 18.04 2.49 -2.37
CA ALA A 11 17.69 2.61 -3.79
C ALA A 11 17.31 1.25 -4.39
N GLU A 12 18.08 0.20 -4.09
CA GLU A 12 17.76 -1.18 -4.50
C GLU A 12 16.41 -1.66 -3.96
N ARG A 13 16.13 -1.40 -2.68
CA ARG A 13 14.86 -1.80 -2.04
C ARG A 13 13.66 -1.05 -2.64
N LEU A 14 13.80 0.23 -2.98
CA LEU A 14 12.74 0.99 -3.66
C LEU A 14 12.46 0.46 -5.08
N LEU A 15 13.46 -0.07 -5.77
CA LEU A 15 13.27 -0.63 -7.12
C LEU A 15 12.70 -2.07 -7.10
N ALA A 16 12.88 -2.78 -5.99
CA ALA A 16 12.54 -4.20 -5.88
C ALA A 16 11.03 -4.47 -6.10
N GLY A 17 10.18 -3.68 -5.43
CA GLY A 17 8.73 -3.85 -5.44
C GLY A 17 8.01 -2.95 -6.44
N PRO A 18 6.79 -3.32 -6.87
CA PRO A 18 5.97 -2.48 -7.75
C PRO A 18 5.60 -1.15 -7.07
N ARG A 19 5.25 -1.17 -5.77
CA ARG A 19 4.89 0.05 -5.02
C ARG A 19 6.06 1.04 -4.93
N GLY A 20 7.27 0.53 -4.72
CA GLY A 20 8.49 1.34 -4.73
C GLY A 20 8.76 1.96 -6.10
N ARG A 21 8.62 1.21 -7.19
CA ARG A 21 8.75 1.76 -8.55
C ARG A 21 7.67 2.78 -8.88
N ARG A 22 6.43 2.55 -8.43
CA ARG A 22 5.33 3.50 -8.56
C ARG A 22 5.64 4.79 -7.81
N PHE A 23 6.09 4.70 -6.56
CA PHE A 23 6.54 5.85 -5.78
C PHE A 23 7.63 6.67 -6.50
N LEU A 24 8.63 6.00 -7.09
CA LEU A 24 9.70 6.68 -7.85
C LEU A 24 9.17 7.39 -9.10
N LEU A 25 8.23 6.76 -9.82
CA LEU A 25 7.54 7.36 -10.96
C LEU A 25 6.77 8.63 -10.54
N GLU A 26 5.97 8.54 -9.48
CA GLU A 26 5.19 9.67 -8.95
C GLU A 26 6.09 10.81 -8.47
N TYR A 27 7.24 10.50 -7.86
CA TYR A 27 8.21 11.53 -7.45
C TYR A 27 8.79 12.29 -8.65
N ALA A 28 9.12 11.58 -9.74
CA ALA A 28 9.62 12.20 -10.97
C ALA A 28 8.55 13.07 -11.65
N LEU A 29 7.31 12.58 -11.72
CA LEU A 29 6.15 13.34 -12.23
C LEU A 29 5.91 14.61 -11.42
N ALA A 30 5.97 14.52 -10.09
CA ALA A 30 5.82 15.67 -9.21
C ALA A 30 6.98 16.68 -9.37
N SER A 31 8.21 16.20 -9.58
CA SER A 31 9.37 17.07 -9.83
C SER A 31 9.23 17.85 -11.13
N GLU A 32 8.79 17.21 -12.21
CA GLU A 32 8.52 17.88 -13.48
C GLU A 32 7.38 18.90 -13.34
N LEU A 33 6.24 18.51 -12.76
CA LEU A 33 5.06 19.37 -12.66
C LEU A 33 5.33 20.64 -11.84
N ALA A 34 6.13 20.52 -10.79
CA ALA A 34 6.49 21.66 -9.95
C ALA A 34 7.37 22.70 -10.68
N GLN A 35 8.15 22.28 -11.68
CA GLN A 35 8.97 23.18 -12.50
C GLN A 35 8.21 23.68 -13.73
N ASN A 36 7.41 22.81 -14.35
CA ASN A 36 6.58 23.12 -15.50
C ASN A 36 5.12 22.70 -15.22
N PRO A 37 4.28 23.64 -14.74
CA PRO A 37 2.89 23.35 -14.40
C PRO A 37 2.00 22.95 -15.59
N VAL A 38 2.49 23.10 -16.82
CA VAL A 38 1.74 22.78 -18.05
C VAL A 38 2.42 21.62 -18.76
N ARG A 39 1.75 20.46 -18.78
CA ARG A 39 2.20 19.32 -19.59
C ARG A 39 2.10 19.66 -21.07
N SER A 40 3.21 19.52 -21.78
CA SER A 40 3.27 19.56 -23.25
C SER A 40 3.41 18.14 -23.81
N GLU A 41 3.20 17.97 -25.12
CA GLU A 41 3.44 16.70 -25.82
C GLU A 41 4.90 16.21 -25.71
N GLU A 42 5.84 17.09 -25.36
CA GLU A 42 7.27 16.78 -25.14
C GLU A 42 7.59 16.45 -23.68
N SER A 43 6.66 16.71 -22.75
CA SER A 43 6.86 16.44 -21.32
C SER A 43 6.98 14.94 -21.02
N PHE A 44 7.69 14.61 -19.94
CA PHE A 44 7.73 13.28 -19.38
C PHE A 44 6.34 12.84 -18.93
N GLY A 45 5.57 13.70 -18.25
CA GLY A 45 4.23 13.37 -17.78
C GLY A 45 3.24 13.03 -18.90
N SER A 46 3.35 13.64 -20.08
CA SER A 46 2.56 13.24 -21.24
C SER A 46 3.01 11.89 -21.79
N ALA A 47 4.31 11.68 -21.96
CA ALA A 47 4.84 10.42 -22.46
C ALA A 47 4.55 9.23 -21.53
N ALA A 48 4.68 9.42 -20.22
CA ALA A 48 4.37 8.42 -19.22
C ALA A 48 2.90 8.01 -19.34
N PHE A 49 1.97 8.97 -19.41
CA PHE A 49 0.56 8.70 -19.60
C PHE A 49 0.27 7.93 -20.91
N ASP A 50 0.82 8.40 -22.03
CA ASP A 50 0.59 7.79 -23.35
C ASP A 50 1.15 6.36 -23.46
N ALA A 51 2.31 6.12 -22.83
CA ALA A 51 2.93 4.79 -22.77
C ALA A 51 2.16 3.87 -21.81
N ALA A 52 1.86 4.33 -20.59
CA ALA A 52 1.11 3.59 -19.58
C ALA A 52 -0.28 3.17 -20.10
N TYR A 53 -1.01 4.07 -20.74
CA TYR A 53 -2.33 3.77 -21.30
C TYR A 53 -2.32 2.59 -22.27
N ARG A 54 -1.26 2.44 -23.08
CA ARG A 54 -1.12 1.31 -24.01
C ARG A 54 -0.71 0.01 -23.35
N LEU A 55 -0.01 0.10 -22.23
CA LEU A 55 0.44 -1.04 -21.44
C LEU A 55 -0.66 -1.56 -20.50
N ASP A 56 -1.71 -0.76 -20.27
CA ASP A 56 -2.80 -1.11 -19.37
C ASP A 56 -3.52 -2.40 -19.83
N PRO A 57 -3.54 -3.47 -19.00
CA PRO A 57 -4.19 -4.73 -19.33
C PRO A 57 -5.68 -4.60 -19.66
N ALA A 58 -6.40 -3.64 -19.06
CA ALA A 58 -7.80 -3.37 -19.38
C ALA A 58 -7.95 -2.77 -20.78
N VAL A 59 -7.00 -1.95 -21.24
CA VAL A 59 -6.97 -1.41 -22.62
C VAL A 59 -6.61 -2.52 -23.61
N ILE A 60 -5.56 -3.31 -23.33
CA ILE A 60 -5.10 -4.42 -24.19
C ILE A 60 -6.19 -5.48 -24.37
N SER A 61 -6.89 -5.85 -23.28
CA SER A 61 -7.98 -6.83 -23.32
C SER A 61 -9.30 -6.26 -23.87
N GLY A 62 -9.37 -4.94 -24.13
CA GLY A 62 -10.58 -4.24 -24.53
C GLY A 62 -11.63 -4.10 -23.42
N SER A 63 -11.31 -4.45 -22.18
CA SER A 63 -12.18 -4.35 -21.00
C SER A 63 -12.46 -2.90 -20.58
N ALA A 64 -11.50 -1.99 -20.79
CA ALA A 64 -11.68 -0.55 -20.60
C ALA A 64 -12.88 0.00 -21.41
N ARG A 65 -13.10 -0.54 -22.62
CA ARG A 65 -14.24 -0.19 -23.48
C ARG A 65 -15.58 -0.68 -22.92
N LYS A 66 -15.60 -1.85 -22.25
CA LYS A 66 -16.82 -2.39 -21.64
C LYS A 66 -17.27 -1.54 -20.45
N TYR A 67 -16.33 -1.11 -19.60
CA TYR A 67 -16.62 -0.22 -18.48
C TYR A 67 -17.09 1.16 -18.96
N GLN A 68 -16.43 1.77 -19.94
CA GLN A 68 -16.89 3.05 -20.50
C GLN A 68 -18.27 2.94 -21.16
N SER A 69 -18.54 1.86 -21.92
CA SER A 69 -19.85 1.61 -22.54
C SER A 69 -21.00 1.41 -21.54
N LEU A 70 -20.71 0.95 -20.31
CA LEU A 70 -21.70 0.81 -19.22
C LEU A 70 -22.10 2.16 -18.61
N PHE A 71 -21.24 3.19 -18.74
CA PHE A 71 -21.48 4.55 -18.23
C PHE A 71 -21.73 5.59 -19.35
N GLY A 72 -21.74 5.19 -20.63
CA GLY A 72 -22.11 6.00 -21.79
C GLY A 72 -21.57 5.46 -23.13
N GLU A 73 -22.17 5.82 -24.27
CA GLU A 73 -21.65 5.41 -25.59
C GLU A 73 -20.31 6.12 -25.90
N VAL A 74 -19.25 5.34 -26.17
CA VAL A 74 -18.00 5.84 -26.76
C VAL A 74 -18.00 5.49 -28.25
N THR A 75 -18.04 6.50 -29.11
CA THR A 75 -18.16 6.32 -30.57
C THR A 75 -16.83 6.26 -31.31
N GLU A 76 -15.69 6.73 -30.77
CA GLU A 76 -14.39 6.60 -31.44
C GLU A 76 -13.23 6.42 -30.43
N GLN A 77 -12.19 5.68 -30.86
CA GLN A 77 -10.97 5.50 -30.10
C GLN A 77 -10.20 6.82 -30.10
N PRO A 78 -9.79 7.38 -28.94
CA PRO A 78 -8.99 8.60 -28.94
C PRO A 78 -7.71 8.37 -29.75
N ASP A 79 -7.41 9.28 -30.67
CA ASP A 79 -6.18 9.29 -31.47
C ASP A 79 -5.01 9.68 -30.55
N MET A 80 -4.58 8.73 -29.73
CA MET A 80 -3.53 8.90 -28.75
C MET A 80 -2.15 8.81 -29.43
N PRO A 81 -1.20 9.74 -29.15
CA PRO A 81 0.15 9.69 -29.71
C PRO A 81 0.86 8.37 -29.41
N VAL A 82 1.54 7.76 -30.37
CA VAL A 82 2.29 6.49 -30.17
C VAL A 82 3.60 6.77 -29.45
N VAL A 83 3.60 6.53 -28.13
CA VAL A 83 4.76 6.66 -27.25
C VAL A 83 5.11 5.29 -26.67
N THR A 84 6.37 4.91 -26.81
CA THR A 84 6.96 3.66 -26.31
C THR A 84 7.56 3.85 -24.91
N PRO A 85 7.79 2.75 -24.15
CA PRO A 85 8.52 2.83 -22.89
C PRO A 85 9.92 3.44 -23.01
N ALA A 86 10.61 3.19 -24.13
CA ALA A 86 11.92 3.78 -24.40
C ALA A 86 11.85 5.31 -24.56
N GLU A 87 10.86 5.83 -25.29
CA GLU A 87 10.65 7.28 -25.44
C GLU A 87 10.25 7.94 -24.11
N ALA A 88 9.44 7.26 -23.29
CA ALA A 88 9.13 7.72 -21.94
C ALA A 88 10.37 7.74 -21.04
N ALA A 89 11.24 6.73 -21.14
CA ALA A 89 12.50 6.65 -20.39
C ALA A 89 13.51 7.73 -20.81
N GLU A 90 13.64 8.02 -22.11
CA GLU A 90 14.47 9.12 -22.61
C GLU A 90 14.03 10.47 -22.02
N ARG A 91 12.73 10.70 -21.89
CA ARG A 91 12.20 11.92 -21.27
C ARG A 91 12.37 11.91 -19.76
N LEU A 92 12.18 10.77 -19.10
CA LEU A 92 12.51 10.62 -17.67
C LEU A 92 13.95 11.03 -17.43
N ASP A 93 14.89 10.62 -18.29
CA ASP A 93 16.31 10.96 -18.19
C ASP A 93 16.62 12.46 -18.20
N MET A 94 15.74 13.25 -18.81
CA MET A 94 15.85 14.70 -18.88
C MET A 94 15.14 15.43 -17.73
N VAL A 95 14.38 14.73 -16.88
CA VAL A 95 13.70 15.35 -15.74
C VAL A 95 14.73 15.80 -14.70
N GLU A 96 14.75 17.10 -14.43
CA GLU A 96 15.46 17.66 -13.28
C GLU A 96 14.73 17.27 -11.99
N LEU A 97 15.37 16.48 -11.14
CA LEU A 97 14.77 16.01 -9.89
C LEU A 97 14.88 17.09 -8.82
N LEU A 98 13.75 17.47 -8.23
CA LEU A 98 13.73 18.42 -7.13
C LEU A 98 14.36 17.79 -5.88
N GLU A 99 14.92 18.63 -5.01
CA GLU A 99 15.40 18.19 -3.70
C GLU A 99 14.27 17.56 -2.88
N PRO A 100 14.48 16.37 -2.28
CA PRO A 100 13.46 15.72 -1.49
C PRO A 100 13.05 16.57 -0.28
N THR A 101 11.74 16.73 -0.09
CA THR A 101 11.16 17.34 1.11
C THR A 101 10.24 16.33 1.79
N PRO A 102 9.97 16.46 3.10
CA PRO A 102 9.00 15.59 3.76
C PRO A 102 7.63 15.58 3.07
N LYS A 103 7.21 16.74 2.55
CA LYS A 103 5.94 16.88 1.82
C LYS A 103 5.94 16.13 0.49
N THR A 104 6.98 16.32 -0.34
CA THR A 104 7.04 15.69 -1.67
C THR A 104 7.14 14.18 -1.58
N LEU A 105 7.93 13.65 -0.63
CA LEU A 105 8.02 12.22 -0.37
C LEU A 105 6.70 11.63 0.12
N ARG A 106 6.01 12.29 1.07
CA ARG A 106 4.70 11.85 1.56
C ARG A 106 3.65 11.87 0.44
N SER A 107 3.56 12.93 -0.36
CA SER A 107 2.56 13.02 -1.43
C SER A 107 2.77 11.96 -2.50
N ALA A 108 4.01 11.74 -2.97
CA ALA A 108 4.30 10.68 -3.94
C ALA A 108 4.01 9.27 -3.36
N LEU A 109 4.30 9.04 -2.08
CA LEU A 109 3.98 7.79 -1.41
C LEU A 109 2.46 7.59 -1.29
N ALA A 110 1.69 8.63 -0.95
CA ALA A 110 0.24 8.56 -0.87
C ALA A 110 -0.38 8.11 -2.19
N VAL A 111 0.03 8.69 -3.33
CA VAL A 111 -0.46 8.28 -4.67
C VAL A 111 -0.07 6.83 -4.99
N ALA A 112 1.17 6.43 -4.67
CA ALA A 112 1.62 5.05 -4.93
C ALA A 112 0.88 4.00 -4.09
N VAL A 113 0.44 4.36 -2.90
CA VAL A 113 -0.35 3.51 -2.00
C VAL A 113 -1.81 3.46 -2.45
N ASP A 114 -2.43 4.61 -2.72
CA ASP A 114 -3.85 4.72 -3.12
C ASP A 114 -4.16 3.93 -4.41
N THR A 115 -3.20 3.88 -5.34
CA THR A 115 -3.33 3.13 -6.61
C THR A 115 -3.23 1.61 -6.45
N ALA A 116 -2.86 1.09 -5.27
CA ALA A 116 -2.63 -0.32 -5.02
C ALA A 116 -3.95 -1.12 -4.94
N ARG A 117 -4.21 -1.96 -5.93
CA ARG A 117 -5.47 -2.72 -6.09
C ARG A 117 -5.18 -4.19 -6.40
N TYR A 118 -4.86 -4.98 -5.37
CA TYR A 118 -4.42 -6.37 -5.55
C TYR A 118 -5.54 -7.37 -5.93
N TRP A 119 -6.76 -6.88 -6.16
CA TRP A 119 -7.89 -7.63 -6.71
C TRP A 119 -7.99 -7.58 -8.24
N GLN A 120 -7.08 -6.86 -8.89
CA GLN A 120 -6.96 -6.76 -10.34
C GLN A 120 -5.50 -6.81 -10.80
N GLU A 121 -5.32 -6.83 -12.12
CA GLU A 121 -4.01 -6.73 -12.76
C GLU A 121 -3.35 -5.36 -12.44
N PRO A 122 -2.01 -5.29 -12.44
CA PRO A 122 -1.31 -4.01 -12.33
C PRO A 122 -1.75 -3.02 -13.41
N ASP A 123 -1.93 -1.75 -13.04
CA ASP A 123 -2.33 -0.73 -14.01
C ASP A 123 -1.19 -0.34 -14.95
N GLY A 124 -1.51 0.41 -16.00
CA GLY A 124 -0.56 0.78 -17.04
C GLY A 124 0.72 1.46 -16.53
N ASP A 125 0.62 2.27 -15.48
CA ASP A 125 1.76 2.97 -14.87
C ASP A 125 2.67 2.00 -14.11
N ASP A 126 2.09 1.04 -13.40
CA ASP A 126 2.85 -0.03 -12.73
C ASP A 126 3.57 -0.93 -13.75
N VAL A 127 2.90 -1.25 -14.86
CA VAL A 127 3.50 -2.01 -15.98
C VAL A 127 4.62 -1.20 -16.63
N LEU A 128 4.41 0.09 -16.90
CA LEU A 128 5.42 1.00 -17.45
C LEU A 128 6.66 1.05 -16.54
N ALA A 129 6.46 1.29 -15.24
CA ALA A 129 7.53 1.38 -14.26
C ALA A 129 8.32 0.08 -14.11
N ALA A 130 7.72 -1.07 -14.45
CA ALA A 130 8.40 -2.37 -14.46
C ALA A 130 9.18 -2.68 -15.75
N THR A 131 9.06 -1.86 -16.81
CA THR A 131 9.77 -2.11 -18.07
C THR A 131 11.30 -1.93 -17.92
N PRO A 132 12.12 -2.74 -18.62
CA PRO A 132 13.57 -2.60 -18.57
C PRO A 132 14.09 -1.21 -18.94
N ASP A 133 13.41 -0.53 -19.87
CA ASP A 133 13.76 0.83 -20.32
C ASP A 133 13.64 1.84 -19.17
N MET A 134 12.54 1.77 -18.39
CA MET A 134 12.29 2.69 -17.27
C MET A 134 13.20 2.46 -16.07
N LEU A 135 13.69 1.23 -15.85
CA LEU A 135 14.48 0.88 -14.65
C LEU A 135 15.77 1.70 -14.52
N HIS A 136 16.38 2.15 -15.63
CA HIS A 136 17.57 3.00 -15.56
C HIS A 136 17.24 4.39 -15.00
N GLY A 137 16.25 5.06 -15.58
CA GLY A 137 15.79 6.38 -15.11
C GLY A 137 15.26 6.32 -13.68
N LEU A 138 14.45 5.30 -13.34
CA LEU A 138 13.95 5.11 -11.98
C LEU A 138 15.06 4.85 -10.96
N ARG A 139 16.15 4.19 -11.36
CA ARG A 139 17.32 4.03 -10.49
C ARG A 139 17.97 5.37 -10.14
N ARG A 140 18.10 6.29 -11.11
CA ARG A 140 18.58 7.65 -10.82
C ARG A 140 17.69 8.36 -9.81
N VAL A 141 16.36 8.23 -9.94
CA VAL A 141 15.40 8.78 -8.97
C VAL A 141 15.58 8.15 -7.58
N ALA A 142 15.76 6.83 -7.52
CA ALA A 142 15.94 6.12 -6.27
C ALA A 142 17.23 6.52 -5.54
N GLU A 143 18.33 6.67 -6.29
CA GLU A 143 19.63 7.12 -5.76
C GLU A 143 19.56 8.57 -5.26
N HIS A 144 18.85 9.46 -5.99
CA HIS A 144 18.60 10.83 -5.58
C HIS A 144 17.86 10.91 -4.24
N ILE A 145 16.79 10.13 -4.08
CA ILE A 145 16.01 10.07 -2.84
C ILE A 145 16.82 9.43 -1.71
N ALA A 146 17.56 8.37 -1.99
CA ALA A 146 18.39 7.66 -1.01
C ALA A 146 19.60 8.48 -0.51
N ALA A 147 20.02 9.51 -1.25
CA ALA A 147 21.04 10.46 -0.81
C ALA A 147 20.53 11.41 0.31
N SER A 148 19.21 11.56 0.44
CA SER A 148 18.57 12.33 1.51
C SER A 148 18.36 11.47 2.76
N PRO A 149 18.48 12.03 3.99
CA PRO A 149 18.16 11.29 5.21
C PRO A 149 16.66 11.09 5.44
N LEU A 150 15.80 11.79 4.68
CA LEU A 150 14.35 11.83 4.91
C LEU A 150 13.64 10.46 4.83
N PRO A 151 13.97 9.54 3.91
CA PRO A 151 13.37 8.20 3.88
C PRO A 151 13.83 7.29 5.03
N GLY A 152 14.77 7.72 5.88
CA GLY A 152 15.38 6.87 6.90
C GLY A 152 14.38 6.26 7.87
N TRP A 153 13.28 6.95 8.18
CA TRP A 153 12.24 6.45 9.08
C TRP A 153 11.38 5.32 8.46
N TRP A 154 11.38 5.15 7.13
CA TRP A 154 10.65 4.06 6.46
C TRP A 154 11.15 2.67 6.84
N TRP A 155 12.34 2.60 7.42
CA TRP A 155 13.05 1.40 7.83
C TRP A 155 13.21 1.31 9.35
N THR A 156 12.38 2.06 10.09
CA THR A 156 12.42 2.05 11.55
C THR A 156 11.28 1.21 12.11
N PRO A 157 11.50 0.60 13.28
CA PRO A 157 10.45 -0.03 14.06
C PRO A 157 9.26 0.90 14.34
N VAL A 158 8.18 0.32 14.86
CA VAL A 158 6.98 1.07 15.28
C VAL A 158 7.34 2.24 16.20
N ASP A 159 6.83 3.44 15.90
CA ASP A 159 6.93 4.59 16.81
C ASP A 159 5.82 4.53 17.86
N ARG A 160 6.13 3.94 19.01
CA ARG A 160 5.18 3.70 20.11
C ARG A 160 4.60 4.98 20.73
N PHE A 161 5.19 6.14 20.51
CA PHE A 161 4.81 7.37 21.22
C PHE A 161 3.78 8.22 20.48
N THR A 162 3.69 8.05 19.16
CA THR A 162 2.87 8.89 18.28
C THR A 162 1.78 8.10 17.55
N GLN A 163 1.41 6.94 18.08
CA GLN A 163 0.39 6.08 17.47
C GLN A 163 -0.99 6.72 17.47
N HIS A 164 -1.65 6.71 16.32
CA HIS A 164 -3.00 7.20 16.11
C HIS A 164 -3.81 6.22 15.24
N CYS A 165 -5.06 5.97 15.62
CA CYS A 165 -6.03 5.33 14.74
C CYS A 165 -6.81 6.40 13.97
N VAL A 166 -7.16 6.11 12.72
CA VAL A 166 -7.98 6.98 11.87
C VAL A 166 -9.39 6.38 11.75
N LEU A 167 -10.39 7.25 11.78
CA LEU A 167 -11.80 6.92 11.67
C LEU A 167 -12.37 7.68 10.48
N TRP A 168 -12.95 6.95 9.55
CA TRP A 168 -13.60 7.51 8.37
C TRP A 168 -15.11 7.60 8.58
N GLU A 169 -15.76 8.61 7.98
CA GLU A 169 -17.22 8.71 7.89
C GLU A 169 -17.96 8.63 9.24
N GLY A 170 -17.36 9.17 10.31
CA GLY A 170 -17.94 9.14 11.66
C GLY A 170 -18.00 7.75 12.29
N ALA A 171 -17.25 6.78 11.79
CA ALA A 171 -17.15 5.45 12.37
C ALA A 171 -16.73 5.50 13.84
N ALA A 172 -17.19 4.51 14.61
CA ALA A 172 -16.67 4.27 15.95
C ALA A 172 -15.27 3.63 15.85
N PRO A 173 -14.35 3.88 16.80
CA PRO A 173 -13.13 3.10 16.88
C PRO A 173 -13.46 1.61 17.02
N VAL A 174 -12.60 0.79 16.44
CA VAL A 174 -12.56 -0.64 16.74
C VAL A 174 -12.41 -0.79 18.26
N THR A 175 -13.29 -1.55 18.89
CA THR A 175 -13.22 -1.76 20.34
C THR A 175 -12.00 -2.63 20.66
N ILE A 176 -11.19 -2.21 21.62
CA ILE A 176 -10.08 -3.02 22.13
C ILE A 176 -10.69 -4.24 22.83
N PRO A 177 -10.48 -5.47 22.34
CA PRO A 177 -11.14 -6.64 22.91
C PRO A 177 -10.60 -6.96 24.31
N ASP A 178 -11.50 -7.25 25.24
CA ASP A 178 -11.13 -7.80 26.55
C ASP A 178 -10.47 -9.19 26.40
N ASP A 179 -10.99 -10.00 25.46
CA ASP A 179 -10.46 -11.31 25.08
C ASP A 179 -10.02 -11.29 23.61
N VAL A 180 -8.76 -10.91 23.40
CA VAL A 180 -8.11 -10.88 22.07
C VAL A 180 -8.13 -12.27 21.44
N HIS A 181 -7.83 -13.32 22.20
CA HIS A 181 -7.74 -14.67 21.68
C HIS A 181 -9.11 -15.17 21.17
N ALA A 182 -10.18 -14.96 21.93
CA ALA A 182 -11.54 -15.33 21.48
C ALA A 182 -11.94 -14.58 20.20
N THR A 183 -11.57 -13.30 20.10
CA THR A 183 -11.90 -12.47 18.94
C THR A 183 -11.14 -12.93 17.68
N LEU A 184 -9.84 -13.23 17.81
CA LEU A 184 -9.03 -13.78 16.73
C LEU A 184 -9.47 -15.20 16.36
N LEU A 185 -9.90 -16.01 17.32
CA LEU A 185 -10.41 -17.35 17.06
C LEU A 185 -11.68 -17.30 16.21
N ALA A 186 -12.61 -16.40 16.54
CA ALA A 186 -13.84 -16.20 15.74
C ALA A 186 -13.51 -15.78 14.29
N ALA A 187 -12.59 -14.84 14.11
CA ALA A 187 -12.14 -14.43 12.78
C ALA A 187 -11.44 -15.58 12.02
N SER A 188 -10.62 -16.37 12.72
CA SER A 188 -9.94 -17.54 12.15
C SER A 188 -10.93 -18.61 11.69
N ASP A 189 -12.00 -18.84 12.45
CA ASP A 189 -13.04 -19.81 12.07
C ASP A 189 -13.86 -19.33 10.88
N GLN A 190 -14.13 -18.03 10.78
CA GLN A 190 -14.74 -17.42 9.61
C GLN A 190 -13.86 -17.59 8.36
N GLN A 191 -12.57 -17.26 8.45
CA GLN A 191 -11.62 -17.40 7.33
C GLN A 191 -11.50 -18.86 6.85
N ARG A 192 -11.50 -19.83 7.78
CA ARG A 192 -11.51 -21.26 7.42
C ARG A 192 -12.84 -21.70 6.80
N ALA A 193 -13.96 -21.11 7.22
CA ALA A 193 -15.26 -21.37 6.61
C ALA A 193 -15.32 -20.84 5.18
N GLU A 194 -14.81 -19.63 4.94
CA GLU A 194 -14.70 -19.05 3.61
C GLU A 194 -13.78 -19.87 2.70
N GLU A 195 -12.62 -20.32 3.18
CA GLU A 195 -11.73 -21.19 2.40
C GLU A 195 -12.44 -22.49 1.99
N ARG A 196 -13.21 -23.11 2.90
CA ARG A 196 -14.00 -24.32 2.58
C ARG A 196 -15.09 -24.05 1.56
N LEU A 197 -15.79 -22.91 1.65
CA LEU A 197 -16.81 -22.52 0.67
C LEU A 197 -16.17 -22.22 -0.68
N ALA A 198 -15.05 -21.50 -0.70
CA ALA A 198 -14.30 -21.19 -1.91
C ALA A 198 -13.83 -22.46 -2.63
N LEU A 199 -13.36 -23.47 -1.88
CA LEU A 199 -13.00 -24.79 -2.43
C LEU A 199 -14.19 -25.53 -3.07
N GLN A 200 -15.41 -25.31 -2.57
CA GLN A 200 -16.62 -25.98 -3.05
C GLN A 200 -17.27 -25.27 -4.23
N GLU A 201 -17.27 -23.93 -4.22
CA GLU A 201 -18.09 -23.11 -5.12
C GLU A 201 -17.30 -22.41 -6.23
N ARG A 202 -16.04 -22.03 -5.99
CA ARG A 202 -15.25 -21.23 -6.95
C ARG A 202 -14.58 -22.11 -7.98
N ASP A 203 -14.42 -21.57 -9.18
CA ASP A 203 -13.74 -22.26 -10.28
C ASP A 203 -12.27 -22.52 -9.92
N GLN A 204 -11.73 -23.65 -10.36
CA GLN A 204 -10.31 -23.95 -10.17
C GLN A 204 -9.40 -23.20 -11.13
N ALA A 205 -9.93 -22.77 -12.28
CA ALA A 205 -9.21 -21.94 -13.23
C ALA A 205 -8.90 -20.57 -12.60
N PRO A 206 -7.62 -20.21 -12.41
CA PRO A 206 -7.26 -18.97 -11.72
C PRO A 206 -7.73 -17.72 -12.47
N THR A 207 -7.90 -17.81 -13.79
CA THR A 207 -8.42 -16.75 -14.67
C THR A 207 -9.95 -16.54 -14.59
N ALA A 208 -10.68 -17.36 -13.82
CA ALA A 208 -12.11 -17.18 -13.67
C ALA A 208 -12.44 -15.83 -12.99
N ASN A 209 -13.59 -15.24 -13.34
CA ASN A 209 -14.00 -13.94 -12.81
C ASN A 209 -14.64 -14.05 -11.43
N TRP A 210 -13.82 -14.39 -10.45
CA TRP A 210 -14.15 -14.39 -9.03
C TRP A 210 -13.28 -13.34 -8.35
N SER A 211 -13.86 -12.61 -7.41
CA SER A 211 -13.18 -11.66 -6.56
C SER A 211 -13.86 -11.65 -5.18
N GLY A 212 -13.25 -11.01 -4.19
CA GLY A 212 -13.81 -10.93 -2.85
C GLY A 212 -12.78 -10.42 -1.86
N GLU A 213 -12.58 -11.15 -0.77
CA GLU A 213 -11.59 -10.80 0.23
C GLU A 213 -10.17 -11.04 -0.31
N TRP A 214 -9.43 -10.00 -0.69
CA TRP A 214 -8.07 -10.09 -1.23
C TRP A 214 -6.96 -9.72 -0.23
N TRP A 215 -7.36 -9.16 0.92
CA TRP A 215 -6.43 -8.70 1.94
C TRP A 215 -5.70 -9.84 2.67
N SER A 216 -4.52 -9.53 3.21
CA SER A 216 -3.67 -10.39 4.02
C SER A 216 -3.36 -9.81 5.40
N HIS A 217 -3.92 -8.65 5.75
CA HIS A 217 -3.73 -8.02 7.06
C HIS A 217 -4.50 -8.78 8.16
N PRO A 218 -4.21 -8.52 9.45
CA PRO A 218 -5.00 -9.05 10.57
C PRO A 218 -6.46 -8.62 10.53
N PRO A 219 -7.39 -9.34 11.18
CA PRO A 219 -8.83 -9.04 11.09
C PRO A 219 -9.13 -7.58 11.45
N VAL A 220 -10.05 -6.95 10.69
CA VAL A 220 -10.49 -5.55 10.94
C VAL A 220 -11.15 -5.34 12.31
N THR A 221 -11.48 -6.43 13.00
CA THR A 221 -11.95 -6.42 14.39
C THR A 221 -10.84 -6.17 15.41
N MET A 222 -9.57 -6.19 14.98
CA MET A 222 -8.42 -5.82 15.80
C MET A 222 -8.12 -4.33 15.64
N PRO A 223 -7.78 -3.64 16.74
CA PRO A 223 -7.37 -2.24 16.68
C PRO A 223 -6.06 -2.09 15.89
N SER A 224 -5.99 -1.05 15.05
CA SER A 224 -4.80 -0.68 14.31
C SER A 224 -4.46 0.81 14.48
N SER A 225 -3.20 1.16 14.27
CA SER A 225 -2.73 2.55 14.30
C SER A 225 -1.48 2.75 13.47
N THR A 226 -1.19 4.01 13.18
CA THR A 226 0.02 4.47 12.47
C THR A 226 0.70 5.60 13.25
N ARG A 227 1.96 5.92 12.94
CA ARG A 227 2.69 7.03 13.56
C ARG A 227 2.17 8.40 13.10
N LYS A 228 2.59 9.46 13.79
CA LYS A 228 2.47 10.83 13.26
C LYS A 228 3.59 11.15 12.27
N LEU A 229 3.24 11.88 11.22
CA LEU A 229 4.16 12.46 10.25
C LEU A 229 4.68 13.82 10.72
N PHE A 230 5.59 14.39 9.92
CA PHE A 230 6.29 15.65 10.20
C PHE A 230 5.37 16.87 10.43
N ASP A 231 4.15 16.84 9.87
CA ASP A 231 3.14 17.90 9.99
C ASP A 231 2.12 17.62 11.10
N GLY A 232 2.31 16.55 11.88
CA GLY A 232 1.45 16.14 12.97
C GLY A 232 0.25 15.29 12.55
N SER A 233 0.01 15.10 11.25
CA SER A 233 -1.03 14.19 10.75
C SER A 233 -0.64 12.72 10.95
N PRO A 234 -1.58 11.81 11.31
CA PRO A 234 -1.33 10.38 11.27
C PRO A 234 -1.00 9.88 9.86
N ALA A 235 -0.09 8.93 9.73
CA ALA A 235 0.26 8.35 8.42
C ALA A 235 -0.95 7.66 7.75
N GLY A 236 -1.85 7.08 8.55
CA GLY A 236 -3.09 6.46 8.09
C GLY A 236 -4.13 7.41 7.50
N LEU A 237 -3.91 8.73 7.52
CA LEU A 237 -4.70 9.67 6.70
C LEU A 237 -4.21 9.73 5.24
N TRP A 238 -2.96 9.35 5.00
CA TRP A 238 -2.28 9.53 3.72
C TRP A 238 -2.04 8.23 2.98
N PHE A 239 -1.75 7.16 3.71
CA PHE A 239 -1.31 5.90 3.12
C PHE A 239 -2.41 4.86 3.30
N VAL A 240 -3.44 4.96 2.47
CA VAL A 240 -4.53 3.98 2.45
C VAL A 240 -4.59 3.36 1.06
N GLU A 241 -4.46 2.04 0.97
CA GLU A 241 -4.64 1.32 -0.28
C GLU A 241 -6.09 1.41 -0.75
N ASP A 242 -6.29 1.61 -2.06
CA ASP A 242 -7.62 1.58 -2.69
C ASP A 242 -8.65 2.44 -1.96
N SER A 243 -8.28 3.69 -1.65
CA SER A 243 -9.11 4.56 -0.82
C SER A 243 -10.39 4.97 -1.54
N PHE A 244 -11.43 5.30 -0.77
CA PHE A 244 -12.70 5.79 -1.33
C PHE A 244 -12.70 7.30 -1.61
N GLY A 245 -11.53 7.95 -1.59
CA GLY A 245 -11.42 9.40 -1.80
C GLY A 245 -12.02 10.24 -0.67
N TRP A 246 -11.89 9.79 0.58
CA TRP A 246 -12.41 10.51 1.74
C TRP A 246 -11.77 11.89 1.89
N GLU A 247 -12.59 12.90 2.20
CA GLU A 247 -12.17 14.30 2.39
C GLU A 247 -12.29 14.77 3.85
N ASP A 248 -12.87 13.95 4.72
CA ASP A 248 -12.98 14.18 6.15
C ASP A 248 -12.66 12.90 6.95
N ALA A 249 -12.08 13.09 8.13
CA ALA A 249 -11.72 11.99 9.02
C ALA A 249 -11.64 12.47 10.47
N GLU A 250 -11.60 11.52 11.40
CA GLU A 250 -11.17 11.76 12.77
C GLU A 250 -9.97 10.89 13.10
N SER A 251 -9.18 11.30 14.09
CA SER A 251 -8.13 10.45 14.64
C SER A 251 -8.14 10.50 16.16
N MET A 252 -7.73 9.41 16.80
CA MET A 252 -7.52 9.34 18.25
C MET A 252 -6.16 8.74 18.54
N ARG A 253 -5.55 9.14 19.66
CA ARG A 253 -4.27 8.58 20.06
C ARG A 253 -4.47 7.18 20.60
N VAL A 254 -3.49 6.32 20.32
CA VAL A 254 -3.33 5.02 20.94
C VAL A 254 -2.13 5.06 21.89
N PHE A 255 -2.37 4.80 23.16
CA PHE A 255 -1.32 4.59 24.16
C PHE A 255 -0.82 3.16 24.08
N VAL A 256 0.50 3.03 23.87
CA VAL A 256 1.18 1.74 23.75
C VAL A 256 2.12 1.55 24.93
N PRO A 257 1.93 0.52 25.76
CA PRO A 257 2.87 0.20 26.84
C PRO A 257 4.29 -0.13 26.34
N GLN A 258 5.29 0.10 27.18
CA GLN A 258 6.70 -0.09 26.80
C GLN A 258 7.09 -1.56 26.63
N ASP A 259 6.41 -2.46 27.34
CA ASP A 259 6.66 -3.90 27.40
C ASP A 259 5.99 -4.71 26.29
N ILE A 260 5.22 -4.07 25.42
CA ILE A 260 4.58 -4.69 24.24
C ILE A 260 5.63 -5.32 23.31
N SER A 261 5.48 -6.59 23.00
CA SER A 261 6.28 -7.31 22.01
C SER A 261 5.71 -7.10 20.60
N VAL A 262 6.47 -6.44 19.73
CA VAL A 262 6.05 -6.17 18.33
C VAL A 262 6.89 -7.02 17.40
N PHE A 263 6.25 -7.75 16.49
CA PHE A 263 6.92 -8.32 15.33
C PHE A 263 7.01 -7.27 14.22
N GLU A 264 8.23 -6.98 13.79
CA GLU A 264 8.52 -6.01 12.73
C GLU A 264 8.64 -6.74 11.40
N ILE A 265 7.86 -6.33 10.40
CA ILE A 265 8.04 -6.78 9.01
C ILE A 265 8.97 -5.74 8.35
N GLU A 266 10.28 -6.05 8.30
CA GLU A 266 11.31 -5.16 7.74
C GLU A 266 11.52 -5.39 6.23
N ASP A 267 11.23 -6.60 5.76
CA ASP A 267 11.27 -6.99 4.35
C ASP A 267 10.42 -8.25 4.07
N ALA A 268 10.42 -8.68 2.80
CA ALA A 268 9.71 -9.89 2.35
C ALA A 268 10.13 -11.17 3.10
N SER A 269 11.38 -11.25 3.59
CA SER A 269 11.86 -12.43 4.31
C SER A 269 11.22 -12.54 5.69
N ASP A 270 10.94 -11.43 6.36
CA ASP A 270 10.26 -11.44 7.66
C ASP A 270 8.79 -11.81 7.53
N TRP A 271 8.13 -11.32 6.46
CA TRP A 271 6.79 -11.77 6.09
C TRP A 271 6.75 -13.29 5.83
N ALA A 272 7.69 -13.79 5.02
CA ALA A 272 7.80 -15.21 4.71
C ALA A 272 8.05 -16.05 5.99
N LYS A 273 8.94 -15.61 6.89
CA LYS A 273 9.19 -16.29 8.18
C LYS A 273 7.93 -16.35 9.03
N LEU A 274 7.16 -15.26 9.10
CA LEU A 274 5.91 -15.22 9.86
C LEU A 274 4.88 -16.20 9.28
N CYS A 275 4.72 -16.22 7.96
CA CYS A 275 3.85 -17.15 7.25
C CYS A 275 4.28 -18.62 7.44
N ALA A 276 5.57 -18.91 7.33
CA ALA A 276 6.11 -20.26 7.50
C ALA A 276 5.92 -20.78 8.94
N ARG A 277 6.07 -19.90 9.92
CA ARG A 277 5.96 -20.26 11.35
C ARG A 277 4.51 -20.49 11.76
N PHE A 278 3.57 -19.72 11.23
CA PHE A 278 2.14 -19.78 11.58
C PHE A 278 1.28 -19.84 10.31
N PRO A 279 1.28 -20.94 9.54
CA PRO A 279 0.61 -20.97 8.26
C PRO A 279 -0.91 -21.10 8.40
N MET A 280 -1.65 -20.22 7.72
CA MET A 280 -3.07 -20.37 7.41
C MET A 280 -3.23 -20.56 5.90
N ASP A 281 -3.91 -21.62 5.47
CA ASP A 281 -4.18 -21.86 4.05
C ASP A 281 -5.32 -20.96 3.56
N VAL A 282 -5.06 -20.25 2.47
CA VAL A 282 -6.01 -19.31 1.84
C VAL A 282 -6.08 -19.52 0.33
N THR A 283 -5.68 -20.71 -0.12
CA THR A 283 -5.44 -21.00 -1.54
C THR A 283 -6.68 -20.78 -2.39
N ALA A 284 -7.83 -21.32 -2.02
CA ALA A 284 -9.03 -21.20 -2.81
C ALA A 284 -9.64 -19.80 -2.73
N GLN A 285 -9.62 -19.17 -1.55
CA GLN A 285 -10.23 -17.86 -1.37
C GLN A 285 -9.44 -16.73 -2.05
N LYS A 286 -8.10 -16.77 -2.06
CA LYS A 286 -7.26 -15.70 -2.64
C LYS A 286 -6.84 -15.96 -4.09
N ARG A 287 -7.04 -17.19 -4.59
CA ARG A 287 -6.50 -17.69 -5.86
C ARG A 287 -6.65 -16.75 -7.05
N HIS A 288 -7.81 -16.10 -7.20
CA HIS A 288 -8.17 -15.36 -8.40
C HIS A 288 -7.57 -13.96 -8.36
N ASP A 289 -7.82 -13.23 -7.28
CA ASP A 289 -7.29 -11.90 -7.05
C ASP A 289 -5.76 -11.91 -7.02
N TRP A 290 -5.14 -12.82 -6.25
CA TRP A 290 -3.69 -12.90 -6.18
C TRP A 290 -3.05 -13.42 -7.48
N TYR A 291 -3.77 -14.22 -8.27
CA TYR A 291 -3.31 -14.55 -9.62
C TYR A 291 -3.31 -13.32 -10.53
N ARG A 292 -4.33 -12.46 -10.49
CA ARG A 292 -4.38 -11.24 -11.34
C ARG A 292 -3.20 -10.32 -11.06
N THR A 293 -2.89 -10.10 -9.79
CA THR A 293 -1.81 -9.18 -9.41
C THR A 293 -0.41 -9.78 -9.56
N THR A 294 -0.23 -11.09 -9.31
CA THR A 294 1.12 -11.72 -9.29
C THR A 294 1.44 -12.61 -10.49
N GLY A 295 0.42 -13.05 -11.24
CA GLY A 295 0.53 -14.09 -12.26
C GLY A 295 0.83 -15.50 -11.72
N ARG A 296 1.02 -15.67 -10.41
CA ARG A 296 1.39 -16.96 -9.81
C ARG A 296 0.17 -17.86 -9.61
N ILE A 297 0.39 -19.15 -9.85
CA ILE A 297 -0.54 -20.23 -9.52
C ILE A 297 0.16 -21.13 -8.51
N GLY A 298 -0.56 -21.55 -7.47
CA GLY A 298 -0.03 -22.49 -6.49
C GLY A 298 -0.71 -22.34 -5.15
N ARG A 299 -0.06 -22.88 -4.11
CA ARG A 299 -0.54 -22.78 -2.74
C ARG A 299 -0.30 -21.37 -2.21
N TRP A 300 -1.31 -20.83 -1.53
CA TRP A 300 -1.26 -19.52 -0.90
C TRP A 300 -1.49 -19.63 0.60
N ILE A 301 -0.66 -18.94 1.37
CA ILE A 301 -0.76 -18.89 2.82
C ILE A 301 -0.66 -17.47 3.35
N THR A 302 -1.27 -17.22 4.50
CA THR A 302 -1.10 -16.01 5.33
C THR A 302 -0.71 -16.40 6.75
N PRO A 303 -0.25 -15.46 7.60
CA PRO A 303 -0.09 -15.74 9.02
C PRO A 303 -1.42 -16.10 9.69
N GLY A 304 -1.40 -17.12 10.54
CA GLY A 304 -2.49 -17.51 11.41
C GLY A 304 -2.50 -16.62 12.66
N TRP A 305 -3.32 -15.57 12.64
CA TRP A 305 -3.29 -14.50 13.65
C TRP A 305 -3.49 -14.95 15.09
N VAL A 306 -4.27 -16.02 15.32
CA VAL A 306 -4.42 -16.63 16.66
C VAL A 306 -3.06 -17.04 17.23
N GLN A 307 -2.24 -17.75 16.46
CA GLN A 307 -0.93 -18.22 16.90
C GLN A 307 0.10 -17.09 16.96
N VAL A 308 -0.01 -16.11 16.06
CA VAL A 308 0.84 -14.91 16.12
C VAL A 308 0.63 -14.17 17.45
N ALA A 309 -0.63 -14.00 17.87
CA ALA A 309 -0.98 -13.32 19.12
C ALA A 309 -0.54 -14.07 20.40
N GLU A 310 -0.23 -15.37 20.31
CA GLU A 310 0.39 -16.11 21.43
C GLU A 310 1.85 -15.71 21.68
N HIS A 311 2.49 -15.06 20.70
CA HIS A 311 3.92 -14.74 20.72
C HIS A 311 4.23 -13.25 20.65
N TYR A 312 3.34 -12.46 20.07
CA TYR A 312 3.52 -11.03 19.83
C TYR A 312 2.23 -10.29 20.20
N ASP A 313 2.39 -9.16 20.87
CA ASP A 313 1.30 -8.26 21.20
C ASP A 313 0.90 -7.37 20.02
N ALA A 314 1.71 -7.33 18.96
CA ALA A 314 1.44 -6.58 17.75
C ALA A 314 2.30 -7.04 16.57
N VAL A 315 1.86 -6.68 15.36
CA VAL A 315 2.66 -6.79 14.13
C VAL A 315 2.63 -5.45 13.41
N HIS A 316 3.80 -4.95 13.03
CA HIS A 316 3.97 -3.67 12.34
C HIS A 316 4.56 -3.88 10.95
N LEU A 317 3.93 -3.29 9.94
CA LEU A 317 4.43 -3.26 8.58
C LEU A 317 5.22 -1.98 8.33
N GLN A 318 6.54 -2.08 8.16
CA GLN A 318 7.35 -0.92 7.84
C GLN A 318 7.07 -0.42 6.43
N VAL A 319 7.11 0.90 6.23
CA VAL A 319 6.91 1.56 4.93
C VAL A 319 7.87 1.00 3.88
N GLY A 320 9.13 0.75 4.25
CA GLY A 320 10.12 0.19 3.34
C GLY A 320 9.85 -1.26 2.94
N ALA A 321 9.32 -2.07 3.86
CA ALA A 321 8.88 -3.44 3.55
C ALA A 321 7.71 -3.42 2.58
N TYR A 322 6.73 -2.54 2.81
CA TYR A 322 5.61 -2.30 1.89
C TYR A 322 6.10 -1.93 0.49
N LEU A 323 6.95 -0.90 0.37
CA LEU A 323 7.44 -0.42 -0.93
C LEU A 323 8.22 -1.50 -1.72
N SER A 324 8.93 -2.38 -1.00
CA SER A 324 9.76 -3.40 -1.63
C SER A 324 9.03 -4.72 -1.92
N ALA A 325 7.92 -5.02 -1.24
CA ALA A 325 7.33 -6.36 -1.25
C ALA A 325 5.80 -6.42 -1.35
N ALA A 326 5.07 -5.31 -1.22
CA ALA A 326 3.62 -5.34 -1.37
C ALA A 326 3.22 -5.65 -2.83
N GLY A 327 2.22 -6.51 -2.99
CA GLY A 327 1.70 -6.92 -4.30
C GLY A 327 2.54 -7.93 -5.10
N ILE A 328 3.66 -8.46 -4.55
CA ILE A 328 4.40 -9.55 -5.21
C ILE A 328 4.11 -10.90 -4.57
N ALA A 329 4.31 -11.99 -5.33
CA ALA A 329 4.35 -13.33 -4.76
C ALA A 329 5.65 -13.50 -3.96
N ILE A 330 5.53 -13.58 -2.64
CA ILE A 330 6.64 -13.81 -1.70
C ILE A 330 6.74 -15.32 -1.47
N PRO A 331 7.82 -16.00 -1.93
CA PRO A 331 8.02 -17.41 -1.65
C PRO A 331 8.15 -17.65 -0.13
N VAL A 332 7.49 -18.69 0.38
CA VAL A 332 7.53 -19.04 1.81
C VAL A 332 8.24 -20.37 2.03
N ASP A 333 7.90 -21.39 1.25
CA ASP A 333 8.53 -22.71 1.34
C ASP A 333 8.55 -23.40 -0.02
N ASP A 334 9.76 -23.70 -0.49
CA ASP A 334 10.03 -24.36 -1.76
C ASP A 334 9.56 -25.83 -1.78
N ILE A 335 9.51 -26.50 -0.62
CA ILE A 335 9.09 -27.91 -0.54
C ILE A 335 7.59 -28.03 -0.79
N THR A 336 6.81 -27.12 -0.21
CA THR A 336 5.35 -27.08 -0.39
C THR A 336 4.92 -26.21 -1.56
N ASP A 337 5.87 -25.56 -2.25
CA ASP A 337 5.63 -24.52 -3.26
C ASP A 337 4.54 -23.53 -2.77
N SER A 338 4.74 -23.02 -1.55
CA SER A 338 3.83 -22.06 -0.94
C SER A 338 4.39 -20.65 -1.05
N ALA A 339 3.49 -19.71 -1.32
CA ALA A 339 3.80 -18.29 -1.34
C ALA A 339 2.74 -17.50 -0.57
N SER A 340 3.02 -16.22 -0.34
CA SER A 340 2.11 -15.26 0.26
C SER A 340 2.20 -13.92 -0.49
N VAL A 341 1.28 -13.01 -0.20
CA VAL A 341 1.29 -11.63 -0.71
C VAL A 341 1.02 -10.71 0.46
N ILE A 342 1.77 -9.62 0.59
CA ILE A 342 1.37 -8.49 1.44
C ILE A 342 0.36 -7.70 0.60
N ALA A 343 -0.91 -7.80 0.98
CA ALA A 343 -2.02 -7.21 0.26
C ALA A 343 -3.00 -6.58 1.23
N GLY A 344 -3.41 -5.35 0.99
CA GLY A 344 -4.45 -4.71 1.79
C GLY A 344 -3.94 -4.14 3.10
N TRP A 345 -2.62 -4.15 3.31
CA TRP A 345 -2.00 -3.70 4.54
C TRP A 345 -1.25 -2.40 4.26
N ASP A 346 -1.85 -1.32 4.74
CA ASP A 346 -1.31 0.04 4.62
C ASP A 346 0.10 0.16 5.25
N PRO A 347 1.02 0.91 4.63
CA PRO A 347 2.37 1.08 5.16
C PRO A 347 2.36 1.84 6.49
N ASP A 348 3.27 1.48 7.39
CA ASP A 348 3.36 1.95 8.78
C ASP A 348 2.23 1.48 9.71
N THR A 349 1.25 0.72 9.20
CA THR A 349 0.15 0.25 10.03
C THR A 349 0.60 -0.88 10.96
N THR A 350 0.34 -0.67 12.24
CA THR A 350 0.47 -1.67 13.29
C THR A 350 -0.90 -2.20 13.68
N TYR A 351 -1.04 -3.53 13.73
CA TYR A 351 -2.20 -4.18 14.34
C TYR A 351 -1.84 -4.67 15.74
N TRP A 352 -2.71 -4.38 16.70
CA TRP A 352 -2.50 -4.70 18.12
C TRP A 352 -3.32 -5.91 18.55
N PHE A 353 -2.64 -6.88 19.14
CA PHE A 353 -3.17 -8.11 19.72
C PHE A 353 -3.06 -8.09 21.25
N SER A 354 -3.29 -6.92 21.85
CA SER A 354 -3.18 -6.75 23.29
C SER A 354 -4.30 -5.88 23.84
N SER A 355 -4.86 -6.29 24.98
CA SER A 355 -5.86 -5.52 25.71
C SER A 355 -5.25 -4.43 26.58
N SER A 356 -3.92 -4.32 26.65
CA SER A 356 -3.23 -3.30 27.45
C SER A 356 -2.99 -1.97 26.72
N ILE A 357 -3.25 -1.90 25.42
CA ILE A 357 -3.30 -0.60 24.71
C ILE A 357 -4.56 0.16 25.14
N ALA A 358 -4.58 1.48 24.92
CA ALA A 358 -5.74 2.31 25.26
C ALA A 358 -5.91 3.46 24.29
N TYR A 359 -7.16 3.83 23.97
CA TYR A 359 -7.47 5.09 23.32
C TYR A 359 -7.46 6.24 24.34
N ASP A 360 -7.01 7.42 23.93
CA ASP A 360 -7.23 8.64 24.73
C ASP A 360 -8.67 9.15 24.64
N TYR A 361 -9.43 8.70 23.63
CA TYR A 361 -10.78 9.14 23.29
C TYR A 361 -10.89 10.65 22.98
N GLU A 362 -9.76 11.34 22.82
CA GLU A 362 -9.72 12.72 22.35
C GLU A 362 -9.70 12.71 20.81
N ARG A 363 -10.82 13.08 20.20
CA ARG A 363 -10.94 13.11 18.74
C ARG A 363 -10.34 14.39 18.17
N ILE A 364 -9.45 14.22 17.20
CA ILE A 364 -8.97 15.29 16.34
C ILE A 364 -9.65 15.12 14.99
N GLY A 365 -10.51 16.07 14.62
CA GLY A 365 -11.10 16.11 13.28
C GLY A 365 -10.08 16.57 12.25
N TRP A 366 -10.18 16.05 11.04
CA TRP A 366 -9.32 16.37 9.91
C TRP A 366 -10.16 16.65 8.67
N LEU A 367 -9.76 17.66 7.90
CA LEU A 367 -10.33 17.96 6.59
C LEU A 367 -9.23 18.01 5.55
N LEU A 368 -9.46 17.36 4.43
CA LEU A 368 -8.63 17.46 3.24
C LEU A 368 -8.97 18.77 2.54
N VAL A 369 -7.97 19.63 2.36
CA VAL A 369 -8.16 20.95 1.74
C VAL A 369 -7.13 21.19 0.65
N GLU A 370 -7.54 21.96 -0.35
CA GLU A 370 -6.63 22.48 -1.37
C GLU A 370 -5.58 23.41 -0.73
N ALA A 371 -4.31 23.21 -1.08
CA ALA A 371 -3.19 24.04 -0.68
C ALA A 371 -2.22 24.23 -1.86
N GLY A 372 -2.62 25.08 -2.81
CA GLY A 372 -1.91 25.30 -4.06
C GLY A 372 -2.27 24.21 -5.06
N VAL A 373 -1.27 23.42 -5.48
CA VAL A 373 -1.47 22.26 -6.38
C VAL A 373 -1.63 20.93 -5.63
N ASP A 374 -1.56 20.96 -4.29
CA ASP A 374 -1.61 19.77 -3.45
C ASP A 374 -2.89 19.75 -2.60
N MET A 375 -3.36 18.55 -2.27
CA MET A 375 -4.33 18.33 -1.19
C MET A 375 -3.59 18.09 0.12
N VAL A 376 -4.07 18.71 1.21
CA VAL A 376 -3.48 18.54 2.54
C VAL A 376 -4.52 18.34 3.63
N TRP A 377 -4.29 17.37 4.50
CA TRP A 377 -5.05 17.20 5.72
C TRP A 377 -4.72 18.32 6.71
N LYS A 378 -5.75 19.03 7.18
CA LYS A 378 -5.63 20.03 8.25
C LYS A 378 -6.51 19.64 9.43
N PRO A 379 -6.03 19.82 10.67
CA PRO A 379 -6.85 19.58 11.84
C PRO A 379 -7.99 20.62 11.86
N VAL A 380 -9.20 20.17 12.14
CA VAL A 380 -10.34 21.03 12.41
C VAL A 380 -10.12 21.62 13.81
N PRO A 381 -10.15 22.95 13.98
CA PRO A 381 -10.10 23.56 15.30
C PRO A 381 -11.22 22.98 16.16
N ALA A 382 -10.91 22.60 17.40
CA ALA A 382 -11.95 22.20 18.35
C ALA A 382 -13.02 23.30 18.38
N GLN A 383 -14.26 22.97 18.03
CA GLN A 383 -15.35 23.92 18.20
C GLN A 383 -15.39 24.28 19.69
N GLU A 384 -15.18 25.54 20.02
CA GLU A 384 -15.49 26.05 21.36
C GLU A 384 -16.98 25.78 21.58
N THR A 385 -17.29 24.75 22.37
CA THR A 385 -18.64 24.53 22.87
C THR A 385 -18.98 25.73 23.74
N HIS A 386 -19.62 26.74 23.15
CA HIS A 386 -20.32 27.76 23.89
C HIS A 386 -21.49 27.07 24.59
N THR A 387 -21.25 26.67 25.84
CA THR A 387 -22.29 26.31 26.82
C THR A 387 -23.16 27.50 27.17
#